data_AF-A0A853BTG5-F1
#
_entry.id   AF-A0A853BTG5-F1
#
_cell.length_a   1.000
_cell.length_b   1.000
_cell.length_c   1.000
_cell.angle_alpha   90.00
_cell.angle_beta   90.00
_cell.angle_gamma   90.00
#
_symmetry.space_group_name_H-M   'P 1'
#
loop_
_entity.id
_entity.type
_entity.pdbx_description
1 polymer ?
#
loop_
_entity_poly.entity_id
_entity_poly.type
_entity_poly.pdbx_seq_one_letter_code
_entity_poly.pdbx_strand_id
1 'polypeptide(L)' 'MKLTLLAKDEKSHKKACPSVYFSDSGEFIVQGQQLSSADMGELQNPLAGETAVRIAPDIVLRAVEAYQRNTAT' A
#
# COMPACT_ATOMS: atom_id res chain seq x y z
N MET A 1 14.50 7.99 -3.21
CA MET A 1 13.46 7.03 -3.58
C MET A 1 12.58 7.66 -4.64
N LYS A 2 12.53 7.03 -5.81
CA LYS A 2 11.54 7.29 -6.87
C LYS A 2 10.41 6.28 -6.72
N LEU A 3 9.17 6.75 -6.87
CA LEU A 3 7.97 5.92 -6.75
C LEU A 3 7.24 5.85 -8.08
N THR A 4 6.93 4.63 -8.53
CA THR A 4 6.01 4.37 -9.64
C THR A 4 4.67 3.91 -9.09
N LEU A 5 3.60 4.61 -9.42
CA LEU A 5 2.24 4.20 -9.01
C LEU A 5 1.86 2.90 -9.74
N LEU A 6 1.43 1.88 -9.00
CA LEU A 6 0.94 0.62 -9.54
C LEU A 6 -0.58 0.55 -9.56
N ALA A 7 -1.22 0.93 -8.46
CA ALA A 7 -2.68 0.95 -8.34
C ALA A 7 -3.13 2.01 -7.33
N LYS A 8 -4.33 2.55 -7.58
CA LYS A 8 -4.97 3.56 -6.74
C LYS A 8 -6.45 3.26 -6.61
N ASP A 9 -7.01 3.52 -5.44
CA ASP A 9 -8.46 3.52 -5.26
C ASP A 9 -9.09 4.74 -5.93
N GLU A 10 -9.92 4.49 -6.94
CA GLU A 10 -10.64 5.51 -7.70
C GLU A 10 -11.97 5.90 -7.05
N LYS A 11 -12.48 5.09 -6.12
CA LYS A 11 -13.77 5.30 -5.44
C LYS A 11 -13.67 6.28 -4.28
N SER A 12 -12.46 6.74 -3.96
CA SER A 12 -12.24 7.63 -2.83
C SER A 12 -12.67 9.07 -3.14
N HIS A 13 -13.97 9.32 -3.07
CA HIS A 13 -14.49 10.68 -3.13
C HIS A 13 -14.04 11.46 -1.88
N LYS A 14 -13.00 12.30 -2.05
CA LYS A 14 -12.60 13.46 -1.23
C LYS A 14 -11.91 13.29 0.15
N LYS A 15 -11.57 12.10 0.68
CA LYS A 15 -10.89 12.05 2.01
C LYS A 15 -9.64 11.19 2.18
N ALA A 16 -9.36 10.19 1.36
CA ALA A 16 -8.09 9.47 1.39
C ALA A 16 -7.93 8.73 0.06
N CYS A 17 -6.76 8.76 -0.58
CA CYS A 17 -6.51 8.00 -1.81
C CYS A 17 -5.57 6.81 -1.55
N PRO A 18 -6.05 5.69 -0.97
CA PRO A 18 -5.22 4.49 -0.81
C PRO A 18 -4.58 4.09 -2.13
N SER A 19 -3.27 3.84 -2.10
CA SER A 19 -2.48 3.60 -3.30
C SER A 19 -1.31 2.66 -2.99
N VAL A 20 -0.89 1.89 -3.98
CA VAL A 20 0.33 1.07 -3.93
C VAL A 20 1.29 1.58 -5.00
N TYR A 21 2.52 1.79 -4.60
CA TYR A 21 3.63 2.19 -5.46
C TYR A 21 4.72 1.11 -5.43
N PHE A 22 5.56 1.11 -6.46
CA PHE A 22 6.84 0.41 -6.46
C PHE A 22 7.98 1.43 -6.32
N SER A 23 8.90 1.19 -5.40
CA SER A 23 10.11 2.00 -5.25
C SER A 23 11.18 1.54 -6.24
N ASP A 24 12.08 2.46 -6.59
CA ASP A 24 13.32 2.12 -7.30
C ASP A 24 14.30 1.28 -6.47
N SER A 25 14.04 1.11 -5.18
CA SER A 25 14.78 0.21 -4.27
C SER A 25 14.21 -1.21 -4.20
N GLY A 26 13.07 -1.50 -4.85
CA GLY A 26 12.55 -2.86 -5.01
C GLY A 26 11.41 -3.25 -4.07
N GLU A 27 10.85 -2.31 -3.31
CA GLU A 27 9.76 -2.56 -2.37
C GLU A 27 8.42 -2.01 -2.87
N PHE A 28 7.33 -2.61 -2.40
CA PHE A 28 6.03 -1.95 -2.46
C PHE A 28 5.88 -0.94 -1.33
N ILE A 29 5.42 0.26 -1.68
CA ILE A 29 5.08 1.32 -0.75
C ILE A 29 3.57 1.47 -0.72
N VAL A 30 2.97 1.30 0.45
CA VAL A 30 1.52 1.34 0.64
C VAL A 30 1.14 2.63 1.33
N GLN A 31 0.32 3.43 0.66
CA GLN A 31 -0.31 4.63 1.21
C GLN A 31 -1.76 4.31 1.58
N GLY A 32 -2.18 4.68 2.79
CA GLY A 32 -3.55 4.50 3.25
C GLY A 32 -3.80 5.23 4.56
N GLN A 33 -4.98 5.02 5.13
CA GLN A 33 -5.31 5.54 6.45
C GLN A 33 -4.61 4.68 7.52
N GLN A 34 -3.84 5.30 8.41
CA GLN A 34 -3.19 4.57 9.51
C GLN A 34 -4.21 3.87 10.41
N LEU A 35 -3.84 2.69 10.92
CA LEU A 35 -4.62 1.99 11.95
C LEU A 35 -4.70 2.82 13.24
N SER A 36 -5.80 2.63 13.98
CA SER A 36 -5.91 3.17 15.33
C SER A 36 -4.95 2.45 16.28
N SER A 37 -4.60 3.07 17.41
CA SER A 37 -3.75 2.41 18.42
C SER A 37 -4.33 1.09 18.93
N ALA A 38 -5.66 0.96 18.97
CA ALA A 38 -6.32 -0.28 19.33
C ALA A 38 -6.11 -1.37 18.26
N ASP A 39 -6.34 -1.05 16.99
CA ASP A 39 -6.17 -1.98 15.88
C ASP A 39 -4.69 -2.38 15.67
N MET A 40 -3.75 -1.49 16.00
CA MET A 40 -2.30 -1.79 15.96
C MET A 40 -1.93 -2.94 16.91
N GLY A 41 -2.68 -3.17 17.99
CA GLY A 41 -2.48 -4.28 18.92
C GLY A 41 -2.78 -5.66 18.33
N GLU A 42 -3.53 -5.71 17.22
CA GLU A 42 -3.83 -6.96 16.50
C GLU A 42 -2.70 -7.36 15.53
N LEU A 43 -1.70 -6.51 15.33
CA LEU A 43 -0.54 -6.82 14.52
C LEU A 43 0.41 -7.75 15.28
N GLN A 44 1.07 -8.65 14.56
CA GLN A 44 2.05 -9.55 15.16
C GLN A 44 3.38 -8.82 15.39
N ASN A 45 3.72 -8.60 16.66
CA ASN A 45 5.02 -8.07 17.13
C ASN A 45 5.50 -6.78 16.42
N PRO A 46 4.68 -5.72 16.30
CA PRO A 46 5.12 -4.48 15.68
C PRO A 46 6.31 -3.87 16.45
N LEU A 47 7.39 -3.54 15.74
CA LEU A 47 8.57 -2.90 16.29
C LEU A 47 8.47 -1.37 16.30
N ALA A 48 9.37 -0.72 17.03
CA ALA A 48 9.46 0.74 17.05
C ALA A 48 9.74 1.27 15.63
N GLY A 49 8.88 2.17 15.15
CA GLY A 49 8.97 2.75 13.80
C GLY A 49 8.13 2.00 12.75
N GLU A 50 7.59 0.83 13.06
CA GLU A 50 6.64 0.13 12.19
C GLU A 50 5.23 0.72 12.32
N THR A 51 4.49 0.71 11.22
CA THR A 51 3.11 1.20 11.16
C THR A 51 2.33 0.38 10.15
N ALA A 52 1.01 0.44 10.23
CA ALA A 52 0.13 -0.20 9.28
C ALA A 52 -0.96 0.77 8.82
N VAL A 53 -1.36 0.59 7.56
CA VAL A 53 -2.42 1.38 6.93
C VAL A 53 -3.52 0.46 6.39
N ARG A 54 -4.74 0.99 6.33
CA ARG A 54 -5.89 0.34 5.70
C ARG A 54 -5.80 0.52 4.19
N ILE A 55 -5.95 -0.58 3.46
CA ILE A 55 -6.05 -0.59 2.00
C ILE A 55 -7.05 -1.67 1.57
N ALA A 56 -7.85 -1.36 0.54
CA ALA A 56 -8.81 -2.32 0.02
C ALA A 56 -8.06 -3.46 -0.73
N PRO A 57 -8.46 -4.73 -0.54
CA PRO A 57 -7.75 -5.87 -1.14
C PRO A 57 -7.61 -5.79 -2.66
N ASP A 58 -8.61 -5.25 -3.35
CA ASP A 58 -8.61 -5.11 -4.81
C ASP A 58 -7.51 -4.16 -5.31
N ILE A 59 -7.09 -3.17 -4.50
CA ILE A 59 -5.97 -2.28 -4.85
C ILE A 59 -4.65 -3.05 -4.82
N VAL A 60 -4.46 -3.88 -3.79
CA VAL A 60 -3.25 -4.69 -3.65
C VAL A 60 -3.14 -5.69 -4.80
N LEU A 61 -4.24 -6.39 -5.12
CA LEU A 61 -4.27 -7.36 -6.22
C LEU A 61 -3.97 -6.68 -7.57
N ARG A 62 -4.60 -5.54 -7.86
CA ARG A 62 -4.31 -4.76 -9.07
C ARG A 62 -2.85 -4.29 -9.14
N ALA A 63 -2.25 -3.94 -8.00
CA ALA A 63 -0.85 -3.56 -7.95
C ALA A 63 0.09 -4.72 -8.26
N VAL A 64 -0.20 -5.92 -7.73
CA VAL A 64 0.56 -7.14 -8.04
C VAL A 64 0.47 -7.48 -9.52
N GLU A 65 -0.71 -7.42 -10.12
CA GLU A 65 -0.89 -7.62 -11.56
C GLU A 65 -0.08 -6.59 -12.40
N ALA A 66 -0.12 -5.32 -12.00
CA ALA A 66 0.65 -4.27 -12.67
C ALA A 66 2.16 -4.50 -12.55
N TYR A 67 2.65 -4.91 -11.38
CA TYR A 67 4.05 -5.26 -11.17
C TYR A 67 4.47 -6.43 -12.06
N GLN A 68 3.72 -7.53 -12.07
CA GLN A 68 4.02 -8.71 -12.88
C GLN A 68 4.09 -8.39 -14.38
N ARG A 69 3.16 -7.56 -14.90
CA ARG A 69 3.19 -7.12 -16.30
C ARG A 69 4.44 -6.30 -16.64
N ASN A 70 4.92 -5.48 -15.70
CA ASN A 70 6.10 -4.64 -15.91
C ASN A 70 7.42 -5.43 -15.78
N THR A 71 7.45 -6.53 -15.03
CA THR A 71 8.66 -7.35 -14.83
C THR A 71 8.78 -8.55 -15.76
N ALA A 72 7.74 -8.92 -16.50
CA ALA A 72 7.75 -10.03 -17.45
C ALA A 72 8.48 -9.72 -18.78
N THR A 73 9.43 -8.77 -18.76
CA THR A 73 10.20 -8.29 -19.93
C THR A 73 11.66 -8.63 -19.75
#